data_AF-W9BEF5-F1
#
_entry.id   AF-W9BEF5-F1
#
_cell.length_a   1.000
_cell.length_b   1.000
_cell.length_c   1.000
_cell.angle_alpha   90.00
_cell.angle_beta   90.00
_cell.angle_gamma   90.00
#
_symmetry.space_group_name_H-M   'P 1'
#
loop_
_entity.id
_entity.type
_entity.pdbx_description
1 polymer ?
#
loop_
_entity_poly.entity_id
_entity_poly.type
_entity_poly.pdbx_seq_one_letter_code
_entity_poly.pdbx_strand_id
1 'polypeptide(L)'
;MGDSAPHKALRLIGTGLVILLPVVLALWFAQLRAKAETIDQLHSFSQLALQKTEMVIREADQARAKASQYRGELCSADHQRYLLHIVRGLLYVEDLIYANGQRFICSTSVHQQTGWRMPAANYTKKPDVAIYYYRDTPFYPGFAMNYMQKGPYVVVVNPFSYSSVIASDRDLAYGVFDTKTNLFFSVSNNVEPAELHALIREGDTFFNQNGRVYTIARSAIRPIAVIMSTSRASYYHNFCDQASLTLPLGIICSILLVLVWSRTRRQYHSPRNMLQRALSCRQLRLHYQPIIDIKNNRCVGAEALLRWPGFDGPVMNPAEFIPLAENEGMIAQVTDYVVDELFYEMGEFLASHPQLYIAINLSASDFHSARLISQISEKAHSYAVCIGQIKIEVTERGFIDVPKTTPVIQAFREAGYEIAIDDFGTGYSNLHNLHALNVDILKIDKTFVDTLTTNNTSHLIAEHIIEMARGLRLKTIAEGVETPEQVSWLYKRGVQYCQGWLFAKAMPAREFMQWLANAPAPANVPQPPRHAEI
;
A
#
# COMPACT_ATOMS: atom_id res chain seq x y z
N MET A 1 4.36 -22.66 9.58
CA MET A 1 2.92 -22.87 9.88
C MET A 1 2.18 -22.11 8.81
N GLY A 2 1.52 -22.81 7.88
CA GLY A 2 1.03 -22.20 6.62
C GLY A 2 0.12 -21.00 6.83
N ASP A 3 0.55 -19.85 6.31
CA ASP A 3 -0.18 -18.57 6.30
C ASP A 3 -1.57 -18.80 5.66
N SER A 4 -2.61 -18.87 6.48
CA SER A 4 -3.95 -19.27 6.08
C SER A 4 -4.53 -18.29 5.05
N ALA A 5 -5.27 -18.80 4.06
CA ALA A 5 -5.95 -18.02 3.03
C ALA A 5 -6.64 -16.71 3.53
N PRO A 6 -7.29 -16.66 4.71
CA PRO A 6 -7.88 -15.42 5.23
C PRO A 6 -6.85 -14.33 5.55
N HIS A 7 -5.62 -14.66 5.99
CA HIS A 7 -4.59 -13.63 6.26
C HIS A 7 -4.04 -13.00 4.97
N LYS A 8 -3.92 -13.77 3.89
CA LYS A 8 -3.54 -13.23 2.57
C LYS A 8 -4.63 -12.31 2.01
N ALA A 9 -5.90 -12.70 2.14
CA ALA A 9 -7.03 -11.86 1.74
C ALA A 9 -7.08 -10.54 2.53
N LEU A 10 -6.91 -10.60 3.85
CA LEU A 10 -6.91 -9.42 4.72
C LEU A 10 -5.77 -8.45 4.38
N ARG A 11 -4.57 -8.96 4.09
CA ARG A 11 -3.43 -8.14 3.66
C ARG A 11 -3.68 -7.48 2.30
N LEU A 12 -4.24 -8.19 1.33
CA LEU A 12 -4.57 -7.64 0.00
C LEU A 12 -5.62 -6.52 0.11
N ILE A 13 -6.66 -6.75 0.91
CA ILE A 13 -7.70 -5.74 1.17
C ILE A 13 -7.09 -4.52 1.88
N GLY A 14 -6.27 -4.73 2.91
CA GLY A 14 -5.59 -3.65 3.63
C GLY A 14 -4.69 -2.81 2.72
N THR A 15 -3.90 -3.45 1.85
CA THR A 15 -3.07 -2.72 0.87
C THR A 15 -3.92 -1.96 -0.15
N GLY A 16 -5.01 -2.56 -0.64
CA GLY A 16 -5.93 -1.89 -1.55
C GLY A 16 -6.56 -0.65 -0.92
N LEU A 17 -6.94 -0.73 0.35
CA LEU A 17 -7.50 0.41 1.10
C LEU A 17 -6.50 1.57 1.22
N VAL A 18 -5.24 1.27 1.57
CA VAL A 18 -4.18 2.28 1.70
C VAL A 18 -3.86 2.93 0.35
N ILE A 19 -3.86 2.16 -0.74
CA ILE A 19 -3.61 2.68 -2.10
C ILE A 19 -4.76 3.57 -2.56
N LEU A 20 -6.02 3.27 -2.20
CA LEU A 20 -7.19 4.05 -2.59
C LEU A 20 -7.44 5.27 -1.70
N LEU A 21 -6.85 5.32 -0.51
CA LEU A 21 -7.05 6.39 0.46
C LEU A 21 -6.79 7.80 -0.11
N PRO A 22 -5.70 8.07 -0.87
CA PRO A 22 -5.47 9.40 -1.46
C PRO A 22 -6.59 9.85 -2.42
N VAL A 23 -7.17 8.92 -3.19
CA VAL A 23 -8.28 9.21 -4.11
C VAL A 23 -9.55 9.55 -3.33
N VAL A 24 -9.85 8.77 -2.28
CA VAL A 24 -11.01 9.03 -1.41
C VAL A 24 -10.87 10.39 -0.70
N LEU A 25 -9.68 10.68 -0.18
CA LEU A 25 -9.39 11.97 0.46
C LEU A 25 -9.49 13.15 -0.53
N ALA A 26 -9.04 12.97 -1.77
CA ALA A 26 -9.17 13.98 -2.81
C ALA A 26 -10.64 14.31 -3.12
N LEU A 27 -11.48 13.29 -3.29
CA LEU A 27 -12.92 13.47 -3.51
C LEU A 27 -13.62 14.10 -2.30
N TRP A 28 -13.27 13.67 -1.10
CA TRP A 28 -13.80 14.25 0.14
C TRP A 28 -13.41 15.73 0.28
N PHE A 29 -12.17 16.08 -0.04
CA PHE A 29 -11.69 17.46 -0.02
C PHE A 29 -12.40 18.32 -1.09
N ALA A 30 -12.58 17.79 -2.31
CA ALA A 30 -13.36 18.45 -3.36
C ALA A 30 -14.79 18.75 -2.90
N GLN A 31 -15.43 17.80 -2.20
CA GLN A 31 -16.77 17.98 -1.65
C GLN A 31 -16.82 19.06 -0.56
N LEU A 32 -15.83 19.08 0.35
CA LEU A 32 -15.73 20.12 1.37
C LEU A 32 -15.58 21.51 0.76
N ARG A 33 -14.69 21.65 -0.24
CA ARG A 33 -14.50 22.93 -0.95
C ARG A 33 -15.74 23.38 -1.69
N ALA A 34 -16.37 22.49 -2.47
CA ALA A 34 -17.58 22.82 -3.22
C ALA A 34 -18.70 23.31 -2.29
N LYS A 35 -18.85 22.68 -1.11
CA LYS A 35 -19.80 23.11 -0.09
C LYS A 35 -19.46 24.49 0.48
N ALA A 36 -18.22 24.71 0.88
CA ALA A 36 -17.77 25.99 1.45
C ALA A 36 -17.96 27.15 0.46
N GLU A 37 -17.54 26.95 -0.79
CA GLU A 37 -17.65 27.96 -1.85
C GLU A 37 -19.12 28.32 -2.15
N THR A 38 -20.00 27.33 -2.20
CA THR A 38 -21.45 27.56 -2.40
C THR A 38 -22.06 28.36 -1.24
N ILE A 39 -21.67 28.05 0.01
CA ILE A 39 -22.12 28.80 1.20
C ILE A 39 -21.67 30.26 1.11
N ASP A 40 -20.39 30.49 0.82
CA ASP A 40 -19.82 31.84 0.77
C ASP A 40 -20.43 32.70 -0.34
N GLN A 41 -20.68 32.09 -1.51
CA GLN A 41 -21.36 32.76 -2.62
C GLN A 41 -22.79 33.18 -2.23
N LEU A 42 -23.59 32.25 -1.70
CA LEU A 42 -24.97 32.54 -1.28
C LEU A 42 -25.02 33.59 -0.17
N HIS A 43 -24.10 33.52 0.80
CA HIS A 43 -24.01 34.52 1.86
C HIS A 43 -23.67 35.91 1.30
N SER A 44 -22.70 36.00 0.39
CA SER A 44 -22.29 37.26 -0.25
C SER A 44 -23.45 37.90 -1.03
N PHE A 45 -24.19 37.12 -1.82
CA PHE A 45 -25.36 37.62 -2.53
C PHE A 45 -26.48 38.04 -1.58
N SER A 46 -26.68 37.32 -0.48
CA SER A 46 -27.69 37.66 0.53
C SER A 46 -27.38 39.00 1.19
N GLN A 47 -26.11 39.26 1.51
CA GLN A 47 -25.65 40.55 2.05
C GLN A 47 -25.83 41.68 1.03
N LEU A 48 -25.52 41.43 -0.24
CA LEU A 48 -25.72 42.43 -1.30
C LEU A 48 -27.20 42.80 -1.47
N ALA A 49 -28.10 41.82 -1.43
CA ALA A 49 -29.55 42.06 -1.48
C ALA A 49 -30.05 42.86 -0.25
N LEU A 50 -29.54 42.57 0.95
CA LEU A 50 -29.85 43.34 2.15
C LEU A 50 -29.35 44.79 2.05
N GLN A 51 -28.13 45.01 1.56
CA GLN A 51 -27.59 46.35 1.34
C GLN A 51 -28.40 47.13 0.30
N LYS A 52 -28.80 46.48 -0.79
CA LYS A 52 -29.67 47.08 -1.81
C LYS A 52 -31.02 47.47 -1.22
N THR A 53 -31.64 46.58 -0.45
CA THR A 53 -32.89 46.88 0.26
C THR A 53 -32.75 48.10 1.18
N GLU A 54 -31.63 48.25 1.89
CA GLU A 54 -31.38 49.44 2.71
C GLU A 54 -31.24 50.72 1.87
N MET A 55 -30.61 50.67 0.70
CA MET A 55 -30.53 51.81 -0.23
C MET A 55 -31.90 52.23 -0.73
N VAL A 56 -32.75 51.28 -1.12
CA VAL A 56 -34.13 51.53 -1.56
C VAL A 56 -34.93 52.23 -0.46
N ILE A 57 -34.85 51.73 0.78
CA ILE A 57 -35.58 52.33 1.92
C ILE A 57 -35.05 53.73 2.23
N ARG A 58 -33.73 53.95 2.13
CA ARG A 58 -33.10 55.26 2.33
C ARG A 58 -33.57 56.28 1.29
N GLU A 59 -33.62 55.91 0.01
CA GLU A 59 -34.15 56.78 -1.04
C GLU A 59 -35.63 57.09 -0.83
N ALA A 60 -36.42 56.11 -0.37
CA ALA A 60 -37.82 56.34 -0.01
C ALA A 60 -37.96 57.35 1.15
N ASP A 61 -37.12 57.25 2.18
CA ASP A 61 -37.06 58.23 3.27
C ASP A 61 -36.68 59.63 2.75
N GLN A 62 -35.70 59.71 1.86
CA GLN A 62 -35.26 60.97 1.25
C GLN A 62 -36.35 61.60 0.37
N ALA A 63 -37.08 60.79 -0.41
CA ALA A 63 -38.19 61.23 -1.23
C ALA A 63 -39.27 61.90 -0.38
N ARG A 64 -39.70 61.23 0.71
CA ARG A 64 -40.70 61.76 1.64
C ARG A 64 -40.24 63.03 2.36
N ALA A 65 -38.97 63.06 2.77
CA ALA A 65 -38.40 64.22 3.44
C ALA A 65 -38.42 65.46 2.53
N LYS A 66 -38.08 65.31 1.24
CA LYS A 66 -38.19 66.38 0.24
C LYS A 66 -39.66 66.74 -0.01
N ALA A 67 -40.53 65.76 -0.18
CA ALA A 67 -41.97 65.97 -0.41
C ALA A 67 -42.61 66.87 0.66
N SER A 68 -42.25 66.62 1.93
CA SER A 68 -42.77 67.32 3.10
C SER A 68 -42.33 68.79 3.20
N GLN A 69 -41.40 69.25 2.35
CA GLN A 69 -40.93 70.64 2.33
C GLN A 69 -41.78 71.54 1.44
N TYR A 70 -42.70 70.98 0.64
CA TYR A 70 -43.58 71.76 -0.23
C TYR A 70 -44.52 72.67 0.59
N ARG A 71 -44.67 73.94 0.19
CA ARG A 71 -45.48 74.95 0.91
C ARG A 71 -46.63 75.57 0.09
N GLY A 72 -47.04 74.92 -1.00
CA GLY A 72 -48.16 75.37 -1.84
C GLY A 72 -49.46 74.59 -1.60
N GLU A 73 -50.43 74.79 -2.49
CA GLU A 73 -51.69 74.01 -2.48
C GLU A 73 -51.42 72.55 -2.83
N LEU A 74 -51.88 71.65 -1.96
CA LEU A 74 -51.67 70.21 -2.10
C LEU A 74 -52.55 69.64 -3.22
N CYS A 75 -51.99 68.72 -3.98
CA CYS A 75 -52.60 68.12 -5.17
C CYS A 75 -52.94 69.11 -6.31
N SER A 76 -52.34 70.30 -6.31
CA SER A 76 -52.32 71.18 -7.49
C SER A 76 -51.34 70.67 -8.55
N ALA A 77 -51.42 71.23 -9.77
CA ALA A 77 -50.47 70.93 -10.84
C ALA A 77 -49.01 71.26 -10.48
N ASP A 78 -48.78 72.27 -9.63
CA ASP A 78 -47.44 72.61 -9.14
C ASP A 78 -46.95 71.57 -8.12
N HIS A 79 -47.83 71.08 -7.24
CA HIS A 79 -47.48 70.00 -6.33
C HIS A 79 -47.10 68.73 -7.09
N GLN A 80 -47.89 68.31 -8.09
CA GLN A 80 -47.58 67.13 -8.90
C GLN A 80 -46.26 67.26 -9.65
N ARG A 81 -45.99 68.44 -10.25
CA ARG A 81 -44.69 68.75 -10.88
C ARG A 81 -43.53 68.70 -9.88
N TYR A 82 -43.72 69.19 -8.66
CA TYR A 82 -42.72 69.13 -7.60
C TYR A 82 -42.40 67.69 -7.19
N LEU A 83 -43.43 66.88 -6.95
CA LEU A 83 -43.27 65.45 -6.64
C LEU A 83 -42.55 64.71 -7.77
N LEU A 84 -42.93 64.98 -9.03
CA LEU A 84 -42.30 64.37 -10.20
C LEU A 84 -40.81 64.72 -10.29
N HIS A 85 -40.44 65.96 -9.96
CA HIS A 85 -39.05 66.40 -9.92
C HIS A 85 -38.21 65.66 -8.87
N ILE A 86 -38.81 65.32 -7.72
CA ILE A 86 -38.15 64.51 -6.69
C ILE A 86 -37.91 63.09 -7.22
N VAL A 87 -38.95 62.45 -7.75
CA VAL A 87 -38.91 61.06 -8.24
C VAL A 87 -37.85 60.89 -9.34
N ARG A 88 -37.78 61.84 -10.30
CA ARG A 88 -36.77 61.81 -11.39
C ARG A 88 -35.32 61.85 -10.92
N GLY A 89 -35.06 62.27 -9.68
CA GLY A 89 -33.72 62.34 -9.10
C GLY A 89 -33.34 61.12 -8.25
N LEU A 90 -34.17 60.06 -8.22
CA LEU A 90 -33.99 58.86 -7.41
C LEU A 90 -34.01 57.62 -8.30
N LEU A 91 -33.26 56.59 -7.93
CA LEU A 91 -33.09 55.40 -8.75
C LEU A 91 -34.18 54.35 -8.50
N TYR A 92 -34.68 54.25 -7.27
CA TYR A 92 -35.55 53.16 -6.84
C TYR A 92 -37.01 53.57 -6.57
N VAL A 93 -37.29 54.86 -6.62
CA VAL A 93 -38.64 55.40 -6.38
C VAL A 93 -39.35 55.56 -7.71
N GLU A 94 -40.52 54.91 -7.83
CA GLU A 94 -41.33 54.92 -9.05
C GLU A 94 -42.37 56.04 -9.02
N ASP A 95 -42.95 56.30 -7.84
CA ASP A 95 -43.93 57.36 -7.63
C ASP A 95 -43.92 57.87 -6.20
N LEU A 96 -44.57 59.01 -6.02
CA LEU A 96 -44.78 59.67 -4.76
C LEU A 96 -46.24 60.14 -4.67
N ILE A 97 -46.97 59.60 -3.71
CA ILE A 97 -48.41 59.82 -3.52
C ILE A 97 -48.63 60.64 -2.25
N TYR A 98 -49.47 61.65 -2.33
CA TYR A 98 -50.03 62.33 -1.17
C TYR A 98 -51.30 61.63 -0.69
N ALA A 99 -51.36 61.34 0.61
CA ALA A 99 -52.43 60.63 1.26
C ALA A 99 -52.91 61.36 2.53
N ASN A 100 -54.22 61.31 2.77
CA ASN A 100 -54.83 61.68 4.04
C ASN A 100 -55.27 60.41 4.77
N GLY A 101 -54.45 59.94 5.71
CA GLY A 101 -54.64 58.64 6.35
C GLY A 101 -54.59 57.50 5.33
N GLN A 102 -55.66 56.71 5.21
CA GLN A 102 -55.78 55.62 4.24
C GLN A 102 -56.30 56.06 2.86
N ARG A 103 -56.61 57.35 2.65
CA ARG A 103 -57.11 57.86 1.37
C ARG A 103 -55.97 58.44 0.56
N PHE A 104 -55.66 57.82 -0.57
CA PHE A 104 -54.61 58.25 -1.49
C PHE A 104 -55.25 59.19 -2.52
N ILE A 105 -54.76 60.43 -2.60
CA ILE A 105 -55.47 61.52 -3.29
C ILE A 105 -54.80 61.87 -4.62
N CYS A 106 -53.49 62.11 -4.63
CA CYS A 106 -52.77 62.44 -5.86
C CYS A 106 -51.36 61.87 -5.86
N SER A 107 -50.86 61.50 -7.02
CA SER A 107 -49.48 61.10 -7.28
C SER A 107 -48.80 62.06 -8.24
N THR A 108 -47.60 61.72 -8.71
CA THR A 108 -46.87 62.51 -9.72
C THR A 108 -47.62 62.63 -11.05
N SER A 109 -48.53 61.69 -11.36
CA SER A 109 -49.22 61.60 -12.66
C SER A 109 -50.74 61.44 -12.54
N VAL A 110 -51.27 60.91 -11.44
CA VAL A 110 -52.69 60.62 -11.26
C VAL A 110 -53.30 61.51 -10.17
N HIS A 111 -54.51 62.03 -10.40
CA HIS A 111 -55.30 62.72 -9.38
C HIS A 111 -56.68 62.06 -9.23
N GLN A 112 -57.01 61.64 -8.01
CA GLN A 112 -58.28 61.00 -7.65
C GLN A 112 -59.15 61.99 -6.87
N GLN A 113 -60.22 62.51 -7.48
CA GLN A 113 -61.05 63.58 -6.91
C GLN A 113 -61.67 63.23 -5.53
N THR A 114 -62.02 61.96 -5.30
CA THR A 114 -62.59 61.49 -4.01
C THR A 114 -61.59 60.79 -3.10
N GLY A 115 -60.36 60.58 -3.58
CA GLY A 115 -59.33 59.77 -2.94
C GLY A 115 -59.64 58.27 -2.96
N TRP A 116 -58.65 57.46 -3.35
CA TRP A 116 -58.78 56.00 -3.33
C TRP A 116 -58.43 55.45 -1.93
N ARG A 117 -59.31 54.62 -1.35
CA ARG A 117 -59.09 54.06 -0.02
C ARG A 117 -58.22 52.81 -0.09
N MET A 118 -56.99 52.91 0.40
CA MET A 118 -56.06 51.80 0.50
C MET A 118 -56.57 50.78 1.55
N PRO A 119 -56.62 49.48 1.23
CA PRO A 119 -56.91 48.41 2.19
C PRO A 119 -55.91 48.38 3.35
N ALA A 120 -56.18 47.55 4.37
CA ALA A 120 -55.31 47.44 5.53
C ALA A 120 -53.84 47.15 5.14
N ALA A 121 -52.93 47.85 5.82
CA ALA A 121 -51.50 47.70 5.64
C ALA A 121 -51.02 46.33 6.11
N ASN A 122 -50.03 45.77 5.43
CA ASN A 122 -49.38 44.53 5.84
C ASN A 122 -48.55 44.73 7.11
N TYR A 123 -47.90 45.88 7.23
CA TYR A 123 -47.11 46.26 8.39
C TYR A 123 -47.46 47.68 8.83
N THR A 124 -47.57 47.90 10.15
CA THR A 124 -47.75 49.23 10.73
C THR A 124 -46.80 49.44 11.90
N LYS A 125 -46.26 50.65 12.03
CA LYS A 125 -45.45 51.06 13.19
C LYS A 125 -45.86 52.46 13.63
N LYS A 126 -46.18 52.61 14.92
CA LYS A 126 -46.52 53.91 15.51
C LYS A 126 -45.34 54.89 15.42
N PRO A 127 -45.58 56.20 15.22
CA PRO A 127 -46.90 56.85 15.14
C PRO A 127 -47.57 56.81 13.75
N ASP A 128 -46.82 56.69 12.64
CA ASP A 128 -47.33 57.05 11.32
C ASP A 128 -46.78 56.23 10.13
N VAL A 129 -46.24 55.04 10.37
CA VAL A 129 -45.69 54.18 9.31
C VAL A 129 -46.68 53.08 8.93
N ALA A 130 -46.95 52.95 7.64
CA ALA A 130 -47.74 51.86 7.06
C ALA A 130 -47.10 51.35 5.77
N ILE A 131 -46.96 50.04 5.63
CA ILE A 131 -46.35 49.41 4.44
C ILE A 131 -47.34 48.40 3.84
N TYR A 132 -47.48 48.47 2.52
CA TYR A 132 -48.39 47.65 1.74
C TYR A 132 -47.58 46.92 0.67
N TYR A 133 -47.62 45.59 0.68
CA TYR A 133 -46.85 44.75 -0.23
C TYR A 133 -47.71 44.29 -1.41
N TYR A 134 -47.14 44.30 -2.62
CA TYR A 134 -47.76 43.78 -3.84
C TYR A 134 -49.23 44.22 -4.01
N ARG A 135 -49.48 45.53 -4.03
CA ARG A 135 -50.82 46.10 -4.26
C ARG A 135 -50.95 46.58 -5.69
N ASP A 136 -51.95 46.08 -6.40
CA ASP A 136 -52.45 46.70 -7.63
C ASP A 136 -53.40 47.82 -7.22
N THR A 137 -53.15 49.02 -7.73
CA THR A 137 -53.94 50.21 -7.39
C THR A 137 -54.21 51.03 -8.65
N PRO A 138 -55.23 51.91 -8.65
CA PRO A 138 -55.48 52.80 -9.78
C PRO A 138 -54.32 53.75 -10.13
N PHE A 139 -53.32 53.89 -9.25
CA PHE A 139 -52.11 54.68 -9.53
C PHE A 139 -51.12 53.91 -10.42
N TYR A 140 -51.15 52.58 -10.39
CA TYR A 140 -50.28 51.67 -11.16
C TYR A 140 -51.09 50.46 -11.66
N PRO A 141 -52.06 50.65 -12.57
CA PRO A 141 -52.97 49.59 -12.98
C PRO A 141 -52.22 48.43 -13.65
N GLY A 142 -52.43 47.22 -13.15
CA GLY A 142 -51.80 46.00 -13.67
C GLY A 142 -50.38 45.74 -13.14
N PHE A 143 -49.88 46.58 -12.23
CA PHE A 143 -48.56 46.41 -11.61
C PHE A 143 -48.71 46.34 -10.09
N ALA A 144 -48.40 45.18 -9.52
CA ALA A 144 -48.41 44.98 -8.07
C ALA A 144 -47.17 45.64 -7.44
N MET A 145 -47.34 46.83 -6.87
CA MET A 145 -46.24 47.63 -6.32
C MET A 145 -46.17 47.56 -4.79
N ASN A 146 -45.03 47.94 -4.22
CA ASN A 146 -44.89 48.16 -2.79
C ASN A 146 -45.08 49.63 -2.44
N TYR A 147 -45.91 49.90 -1.43
CA TYR A 147 -46.25 51.26 -0.99
C TYR A 147 -45.73 51.46 0.43
N MET A 148 -44.93 52.50 0.64
CA MET A 148 -44.31 52.82 1.92
C MET A 148 -44.78 54.20 2.39
N GLN A 149 -45.76 54.20 3.29
CA GLN A 149 -46.33 55.41 3.87
C GLN A 149 -45.61 55.80 5.16
N LYS A 150 -45.26 57.08 5.26
CA LYS A 150 -44.87 57.74 6.51
C LYS A 150 -45.42 59.16 6.51
N GLY A 151 -46.29 59.46 7.47
CA GLY A 151 -47.03 60.71 7.49
C GLY A 151 -47.98 60.83 6.28
N PRO A 152 -48.05 61.99 5.61
CA PRO A 152 -48.98 62.22 4.50
C PRO A 152 -48.43 61.79 3.13
N TYR A 153 -47.22 61.23 3.06
CA TYR A 153 -46.61 60.82 1.79
C TYR A 153 -46.36 59.31 1.74
N VAL A 154 -46.64 58.73 0.59
CA VAL A 154 -46.47 57.31 0.27
C VAL A 154 -45.53 57.18 -0.91
N VAL A 155 -44.47 56.40 -0.73
CA VAL A 155 -43.51 56.11 -1.80
C VAL A 155 -43.90 54.80 -2.47
N VAL A 156 -43.92 54.78 -3.79
CA VAL A 156 -44.16 53.58 -4.58
C VAL A 156 -42.83 53.03 -5.08
N VAL A 157 -42.61 51.74 -4.85
CA VAL A 157 -41.37 51.05 -5.21
C VAL A 157 -41.73 49.76 -5.93
N ASN A 158 -41.05 49.50 -7.05
CA ASN A 158 -41.13 48.21 -7.73
C ASN A 158 -40.56 47.09 -6.83
N PRO A 159 -41.28 45.99 -6.56
CA PRO A 159 -40.77 44.88 -5.76
C PRO A 159 -39.41 44.35 -6.23
N PHE A 160 -39.09 44.39 -7.53
CA PHE A 160 -37.80 43.93 -8.04
C PHE A 160 -36.62 44.84 -7.65
N SER A 161 -36.87 46.11 -7.28
CA SER A 161 -35.81 47.05 -6.88
C SER A 161 -35.10 46.63 -5.60
N TYR A 162 -35.76 45.89 -4.70
CA TYR A 162 -35.20 45.47 -3.42
C TYR A 162 -34.11 44.39 -3.54
N SER A 163 -34.21 43.50 -4.52
CA SER A 163 -33.54 42.20 -4.46
C SER A 163 -32.92 41.71 -5.76
N SER A 164 -33.13 42.43 -6.87
CA SER A 164 -32.50 42.08 -8.14
C SER A 164 -30.98 42.18 -8.04
N VAL A 165 -30.33 41.03 -8.04
CA VAL A 165 -28.87 40.89 -8.09
C VAL A 165 -28.50 40.31 -9.44
N ILE A 166 -27.47 40.85 -10.08
CA ILE A 166 -26.90 40.27 -11.30
C ILE A 166 -26.05 39.07 -10.87
N ALA A 167 -26.56 37.87 -11.10
CA ALA A 167 -25.86 36.61 -10.82
C ALA A 167 -25.65 35.82 -12.12
N SER A 168 -24.52 35.12 -12.23
CA SER A 168 -24.26 34.16 -13.32
C SER A 168 -25.13 32.91 -13.20
N ASP A 169 -25.55 32.58 -11.98
CA ASP A 169 -26.41 31.45 -11.67
C ASP A 169 -27.87 31.73 -12.06
N ARG A 170 -28.34 31.06 -13.12
CA ARG A 170 -29.73 31.18 -13.60
C ARG A 170 -30.74 30.48 -12.70
N ASP A 171 -30.27 29.56 -11.85
CA ASP A 171 -31.11 28.85 -10.90
C ASP A 171 -31.22 29.60 -9.58
N LEU A 172 -30.56 30.75 -9.42
CA LEU A 172 -30.61 31.52 -8.19
C LEU A 172 -32.04 32.00 -7.93
N ALA A 173 -32.62 31.56 -6.83
CA ALA A 173 -33.92 32.02 -6.38
C ALA A 173 -33.81 32.73 -5.05
N TYR A 174 -34.55 33.82 -4.87
CA TYR A 174 -34.46 34.64 -3.68
C TYR A 174 -35.83 35.19 -3.26
N GLY A 175 -35.94 35.51 -1.98
CA GLY A 175 -37.07 36.22 -1.41
C GLY A 175 -36.63 37.14 -0.29
N VAL A 176 -37.11 38.38 -0.31
CA VAL A 176 -36.92 39.36 0.77
C VAL A 176 -38.25 39.50 1.51
N PHE A 177 -38.19 39.32 2.83
CA PHE A 177 -39.37 39.30 3.67
C PHE A 177 -39.19 40.13 4.93
N ASP A 178 -40.33 40.59 5.46
CA ASP A 178 -40.41 41.24 6.75
C ASP A 178 -40.46 40.18 7.86
N THR A 179 -39.52 40.24 8.80
CA THR A 179 -39.37 39.26 9.89
C THR A 179 -40.41 39.39 11.01
N LYS A 180 -41.24 40.44 11.01
CA LYS A 180 -42.38 40.59 11.94
C LYS A 180 -43.65 39.97 11.38
N THR A 181 -43.87 40.07 10.07
CA THR A 181 -45.07 39.57 9.41
C THR A 181 -44.86 38.25 8.66
N ASN A 182 -43.60 37.87 8.43
CA ASN A 182 -43.15 36.78 7.55
C ASN A 182 -43.66 36.90 6.11
N LEU A 183 -44.11 38.09 5.70
CA LEU A 183 -44.58 38.35 4.35
C LEU A 183 -43.43 38.76 3.44
N PHE A 184 -43.35 38.13 2.27
CA PHE A 184 -42.44 38.53 1.22
C PHE A 184 -42.93 39.81 0.55
N PHE A 185 -41.99 40.73 0.33
CA PHE A 185 -42.23 41.96 -0.42
C PHE A 185 -41.35 42.05 -1.68
N SER A 186 -40.50 41.06 -1.90
CA SER A 186 -39.72 40.93 -3.13
C SER A 186 -39.34 39.47 -3.33
N VAL A 187 -39.64 38.88 -4.48
CA VAL A 187 -39.37 37.46 -4.80
C VAL A 187 -38.90 37.36 -6.24
N SER A 188 -37.97 36.44 -6.52
CA SER A 188 -37.49 36.16 -7.86
C SER A 188 -38.57 35.46 -8.72
N ASN A 189 -38.49 35.62 -10.04
CA ASN A 189 -39.49 35.07 -10.97
C ASN A 189 -39.50 33.53 -11.06
N ASN A 190 -38.47 32.87 -10.57
CA ASN A 190 -38.27 31.42 -10.70
C ASN A 190 -38.76 30.61 -9.51
N VAL A 191 -39.37 31.23 -8.49
CA VAL A 191 -39.90 30.54 -7.30
C VAL A 191 -41.19 31.20 -6.81
N GLU A 192 -42.14 30.36 -6.38
CA GLU A 192 -43.37 30.85 -5.77
C GLU A 192 -43.14 31.30 -4.31
N PRO A 193 -43.72 32.43 -3.86
CA PRO A 193 -43.57 32.91 -2.48
C PRO A 193 -44.01 31.89 -1.42
N ALA A 194 -45.01 31.06 -1.71
CA ALA A 194 -45.52 30.05 -0.79
C ALA A 194 -44.47 28.97 -0.48
N GLU A 195 -43.66 28.60 -1.48
CA GLU A 195 -42.57 27.63 -1.31
C GLU A 195 -41.51 28.17 -0.36
N LEU A 196 -41.09 29.43 -0.53
CA LEU A 196 -40.12 30.07 0.35
C LEU A 196 -40.67 30.30 1.76
N HIS A 197 -41.97 30.57 1.90
CA HIS A 197 -42.59 30.81 3.19
C HIS A 197 -42.55 29.57 4.10
N ALA A 198 -42.72 28.37 3.53
CA ALA A 198 -42.60 27.11 4.26
C ALA A 198 -41.17 26.84 4.78
N LEU A 199 -40.17 27.58 4.27
CA LEU A 199 -38.75 27.42 4.59
C LEU A 199 -38.25 28.43 5.62
N ILE A 200 -39.09 29.37 6.05
CA ILE A 200 -38.78 30.29 7.15
C ILE A 200 -38.75 29.48 8.46
N ARG A 201 -37.61 28.83 8.74
CA ARG A 201 -37.36 28.10 9.99
C ARG A 201 -36.51 28.96 10.93
N GLU A 202 -36.81 28.89 12.23
CA GLU A 202 -35.95 29.47 13.26
C GLU A 202 -34.72 28.56 13.44
N GLY A 203 -33.51 29.08 13.18
CA GLY A 203 -32.25 28.45 13.58
C GLY A 203 -31.21 28.26 12.48
N ASP A 204 -31.57 27.70 11.33
CA ASP A 204 -30.57 27.26 10.34
C ASP A 204 -30.20 28.34 9.31
N THR A 205 -28.92 28.68 9.23
CA THR A 205 -28.35 29.61 8.23
C THR A 205 -28.07 28.94 6.89
N PHE A 206 -28.02 27.60 6.85
CA PHE A 206 -27.79 26.81 5.65
C PHE A 206 -28.45 25.43 5.75
N PHE A 207 -29.32 25.10 4.80
CA PHE A 207 -30.01 23.80 4.78
C PHE A 207 -30.31 23.33 3.36
N ASN A 208 -30.58 22.04 3.20
CA ASN A 208 -30.93 21.42 1.92
C ASN A 208 -32.37 20.91 1.98
N GLN A 209 -33.19 21.30 1.00
CA GLN A 209 -34.56 20.82 0.87
C GLN A 209 -34.93 20.75 -0.62
N ASN A 210 -35.66 19.70 -1.02
CA ASN A 210 -36.15 19.52 -2.40
C ASN A 210 -35.07 19.63 -3.49
N GLY A 211 -33.83 19.22 -3.20
CA GLY A 211 -32.73 19.31 -4.18
C GLY A 211 -32.20 20.72 -4.42
N ARG A 212 -32.50 21.65 -3.52
CA ARG A 212 -31.96 23.02 -3.50
C ARG A 212 -31.27 23.29 -2.16
N VAL A 213 -30.31 24.19 -2.22
CA VAL A 213 -29.51 24.61 -1.07
C VAL A 213 -29.92 26.03 -0.72
N TYR A 214 -30.28 26.28 0.53
CA TYR A 214 -30.83 27.55 1.01
C TYR A 214 -29.91 28.21 2.02
N THR A 215 -29.93 29.54 2.04
CA THR A 215 -29.38 30.36 3.12
C THR A 215 -30.36 31.46 3.54
N ILE A 216 -30.30 31.89 4.80
CA ILE A 216 -31.10 33.00 5.31
C ILE A 216 -30.17 34.03 5.95
N ALA A 217 -30.11 35.24 5.39
CA ALA A 217 -29.43 36.38 5.98
C ALA A 217 -30.45 37.34 6.61
N ARG A 218 -30.15 37.89 7.78
CA ARG A 218 -31.02 38.84 8.49
C ARG A 218 -30.34 40.21 8.55
N SER A 219 -31.10 41.28 8.34
CA SER A 219 -30.61 42.64 8.54
C SER A 219 -30.35 42.90 10.01
N ALA A 220 -29.21 43.52 10.34
CA ALA A 220 -28.90 43.96 11.70
C ALA A 220 -29.65 45.24 12.10
N ILE A 221 -30.18 46.00 11.12
CA ILE A 221 -30.71 47.35 11.33
C ILE A 221 -32.24 47.36 11.28
N ARG A 222 -32.84 46.50 10.45
CA ARG A 222 -34.28 46.48 10.18
C ARG A 222 -34.84 45.07 10.36
N PRO A 223 -36.16 44.93 10.61
CA PRO A 223 -36.81 43.63 10.69
C PRO A 223 -36.98 42.99 9.30
N ILE A 224 -35.91 42.85 8.53
CA ILE A 224 -35.90 42.35 7.16
C ILE A 224 -34.91 41.18 7.07
N ALA A 225 -35.28 40.17 6.30
CA ALA A 225 -34.42 39.04 5.99
C ALA A 225 -34.50 38.67 4.52
N VAL A 226 -33.46 38.01 4.04
CA VAL A 226 -33.35 37.48 2.67
C VAL A 226 -33.14 35.98 2.78
N ILE A 227 -33.98 35.21 2.10
CA ILE A 227 -33.75 33.80 1.80
C ILE A 227 -33.22 33.70 0.37
N MET A 228 -32.13 32.98 0.17
CA MET A 228 -31.58 32.68 -1.16
C MET A 228 -31.38 31.19 -1.33
N SER A 229 -31.47 30.71 -2.57
CA SER A 229 -31.19 29.32 -2.90
C SER A 229 -30.61 29.12 -4.28
N THR A 230 -29.84 28.04 -4.43
CA THR A 230 -29.32 27.56 -5.72
C THR A 230 -29.65 26.08 -5.91
N SER A 231 -29.60 25.60 -7.16
CA SER A 231 -29.87 24.20 -7.49
C SER A 231 -28.70 23.29 -7.12
N ARG A 232 -29.00 22.01 -6.93
CA ARG A 232 -27.97 20.98 -6.78
C ARG A 232 -27.10 20.84 -8.03
N ALA A 233 -27.58 21.23 -9.21
CA ALA A 233 -26.81 21.19 -10.45
C ALA A 233 -25.63 22.19 -10.42
N SER A 234 -25.87 23.42 -9.98
CA SER A 234 -24.80 24.41 -9.75
C SER A 234 -23.79 23.91 -8.70
N TYR A 235 -24.25 23.27 -7.63
CA TYR A 235 -23.37 22.61 -6.67
C TYR A 235 -22.52 21.49 -7.29
N TYR A 236 -23.10 20.65 -8.15
CA TYR A 236 -22.35 19.59 -8.84
C TYR A 236 -21.32 20.15 -9.82
N HIS A 237 -21.61 21.28 -10.48
CA HIS A 237 -20.63 21.93 -11.34
C HIS A 237 -19.39 22.38 -10.53
N ASN A 238 -19.61 23.07 -9.40
CA ASN A 238 -18.53 23.46 -8.50
C ASN A 238 -17.76 22.23 -7.98
N PHE A 239 -18.46 21.13 -7.68
CA PHE A 239 -17.80 19.88 -7.30
C PHE A 239 -16.93 19.30 -8.43
N CYS A 240 -17.43 19.23 -9.66
CA CYS A 240 -16.67 18.75 -10.81
C CYS A 240 -15.42 19.60 -11.05
N ASP A 241 -15.52 20.92 -10.90
CA ASP A 241 -14.39 21.83 -11.07
C ASP A 241 -13.33 21.58 -9.98
N GLN A 242 -13.72 21.46 -8.70
CA GLN A 242 -12.79 21.14 -7.62
C GLN A 242 -12.22 19.71 -7.74
N ALA A 243 -13.01 18.75 -8.24
CA ALA A 243 -12.58 17.38 -8.46
C ALA A 243 -11.57 17.28 -9.62
N SER A 244 -11.71 18.09 -10.67
CA SER A 244 -10.80 18.11 -11.82
C SER A 244 -9.35 18.41 -11.43
N LEU A 245 -9.15 19.21 -10.38
CA LEU A 245 -7.83 19.58 -9.84
C LEU A 245 -7.30 18.57 -8.81
N THR A 246 -8.18 18.08 -7.93
CA THR A 246 -7.78 17.26 -6.77
C THR A 246 -7.64 15.78 -7.10
N LEU A 247 -8.48 15.25 -8.00
CA LEU A 247 -8.49 13.84 -8.37
C LEU A 247 -7.17 13.39 -9.04
N PRO A 248 -6.57 14.13 -10.00
CA PRO A 248 -5.27 13.77 -10.57
C PRO A 248 -4.16 13.69 -9.52
N LEU A 249 -4.14 14.61 -8.55
CA LEU A 249 -3.19 14.59 -7.44
C LEU A 249 -3.35 13.33 -6.57
N GLY A 250 -4.59 12.95 -6.25
CA GLY A 250 -4.90 11.71 -5.55
C GLY A 250 -4.41 10.48 -6.31
N ILE A 251 -4.67 10.41 -7.62
CA ILE A 251 -4.22 9.31 -8.50
C ILE A 251 -2.69 9.22 -8.55
N ILE A 252 -1.99 10.34 -8.72
CA ILE A 252 -0.51 10.37 -8.73
C ILE A 252 0.06 9.85 -7.40
N CYS A 253 -0.50 10.28 -6.27
CA CYS A 253 -0.09 9.78 -4.95
C CYS A 253 -0.31 8.27 -4.82
N SER A 254 -1.45 7.76 -5.27
CA SER A 254 -1.74 6.31 -5.30
C SER A 254 -0.75 5.55 -6.17
N ILE A 255 -0.40 6.07 -7.36
CA ILE A 255 0.60 5.45 -8.25
C ILE A 255 1.97 5.42 -7.58
N LEU A 256 2.41 6.51 -6.95
CA LEU A 256 3.69 6.56 -6.22
C LEU A 256 3.74 5.55 -5.07
N LEU A 257 2.66 5.41 -4.30
CA LEU A 257 2.56 4.39 -3.24
C LEU A 257 2.70 2.98 -3.81
N VAL A 258 2.04 2.67 -4.94
CA VAL A 258 2.18 1.38 -5.62
C VAL A 258 3.61 1.15 -6.09
N LEU A 259 4.25 2.16 -6.68
CA LEU A 259 5.62 2.05 -7.18
C LEU A 259 6.62 1.82 -6.04
N VAL A 260 6.51 2.59 -4.95
CA VAL A 260 7.36 2.43 -3.76
C VAL A 260 7.13 1.07 -3.12
N TRP A 261 5.87 0.65 -2.95
CA TRP A 261 5.54 -0.65 -2.38
C TRP A 261 6.07 -1.80 -3.25
N SER A 262 5.87 -1.73 -4.57
CA SER A 262 6.38 -2.72 -5.52
C SER A 262 7.91 -2.81 -5.51
N ARG A 263 8.60 -1.66 -5.55
CA ARG A 263 10.06 -1.61 -5.53
C ARG A 263 10.63 -2.16 -4.23
N THR A 264 10.04 -1.76 -3.11
CA THR A 264 10.41 -2.23 -1.77
C THR A 264 10.21 -3.74 -1.67
N ARG A 265 9.05 -4.25 -2.10
CA ARG A 265 8.75 -5.68 -2.10
C ARG A 265 9.71 -6.48 -2.99
N ARG A 266 10.03 -6.00 -4.18
CA ARG A 266 11.03 -6.62 -5.07
C ARG A 266 12.41 -6.68 -4.42
N GLN A 267 12.84 -5.60 -3.76
CA GLN A 267 14.13 -5.55 -3.08
C GLN A 267 14.17 -6.49 -1.86
N TYR A 268 13.09 -6.59 -1.08
CA TYR A 268 12.99 -7.53 0.05
C TYR A 268 13.04 -9.00 -0.38
N HIS A 269 12.55 -9.31 -1.58
CA HIS A 269 12.57 -10.65 -2.16
C HIS A 269 13.73 -10.86 -3.13
N SER A 270 14.78 -10.03 -3.11
CA SER A 270 15.98 -10.34 -3.89
C SER A 270 16.62 -11.63 -3.36
N PRO A 271 17.08 -12.54 -4.24
CA PRO A 271 17.64 -13.82 -3.82
C PRO A 271 18.79 -13.66 -2.80
N ARG A 272 19.67 -12.67 -3.02
CA ARG A 272 20.74 -12.31 -2.09
C ARG A 272 20.24 -11.93 -0.69
N ASN A 273 19.25 -11.02 -0.60
CA ASN A 273 18.72 -10.59 0.70
C ASN A 273 17.99 -11.74 1.41
N MET A 274 17.35 -12.63 0.66
CA MET A 274 16.73 -13.83 1.21
C MET A 274 17.78 -14.76 1.84
N LEU A 275 18.90 -15.03 1.14
CA LEU A 275 19.98 -15.87 1.66
C LEU A 275 20.67 -15.22 2.87
N GLN A 276 20.93 -13.91 2.82
CA GLN A 276 21.55 -13.18 3.92
C GLN A 276 20.67 -13.22 5.18
N ARG A 277 19.35 -13.09 5.01
CA ARG A 277 18.40 -13.26 6.10
C ARG A 277 18.35 -14.70 6.62
N ALA A 278 18.41 -15.68 5.74
CA ALA A 278 18.42 -17.09 6.15
C ALA A 278 19.65 -17.43 7.00
N LEU A 279 20.83 -16.91 6.63
CA LEU A 279 22.05 -17.06 7.40
C LEU A 279 21.96 -16.35 8.76
N SER A 280 21.57 -15.08 8.78
CA SER A 280 21.48 -14.28 10.02
C SER A 280 20.41 -14.77 10.99
N CYS A 281 19.28 -15.27 10.48
CA CYS A 281 18.19 -15.82 11.29
C CYS A 281 18.33 -17.33 11.59
N ARG A 282 19.48 -17.95 11.26
CA ARG A 282 19.74 -19.40 11.41
C ARG A 282 18.60 -20.31 10.89
N GLN A 283 18.16 -20.03 9.67
CA GLN A 283 17.05 -20.74 9.00
C GLN A 283 17.50 -21.93 8.16
N LEU A 284 18.80 -22.07 7.90
CA LEU A 284 19.36 -23.22 7.21
C LEU A 284 19.59 -24.37 8.21
N ARG A 285 19.55 -25.61 7.72
CA ARG A 285 19.73 -26.81 8.54
C ARG A 285 20.70 -27.75 7.88
N LEU A 286 21.49 -28.47 8.68
CA LEU A 286 22.31 -29.57 8.19
C LEU A 286 21.55 -30.88 8.28
N HIS A 287 21.61 -31.65 7.21
CA HIS A 287 21.21 -33.04 7.20
C HIS A 287 22.45 -33.90 6.95
N TYR A 288 22.50 -35.07 7.55
CA TYR A 288 23.65 -35.96 7.52
C TYR A 288 23.26 -37.23 6.78
N GLN A 289 23.99 -37.57 5.72
CA GLN A 289 23.78 -38.80 4.96
C GLN A 289 24.85 -39.85 5.31
N PRO A 290 24.47 -41.02 5.83
CA PRO A 290 25.44 -42.04 6.25
C PRO A 290 26.32 -42.57 5.12
N ILE A 291 27.59 -42.80 5.44
CA ILE A 291 28.59 -43.46 4.59
C ILE A 291 28.96 -44.80 5.25
N ILE A 292 28.79 -45.89 4.49
CA ILE A 292 28.88 -47.26 4.98
C ILE A 292 30.13 -47.94 4.45
N ASP A 293 30.94 -48.52 5.33
CA ASP A 293 31.95 -49.51 4.99
C ASP A 293 31.25 -50.77 4.49
N ILE A 294 31.41 -51.06 3.20
CA ILE A 294 30.71 -52.16 2.52
C ILE A 294 31.14 -53.52 3.06
N LYS A 295 32.41 -53.67 3.46
CA LYS A 295 32.96 -54.93 3.95
C LYS A 295 32.38 -55.30 5.30
N ASN A 296 32.32 -54.32 6.20
CA ASN A 296 31.88 -54.54 7.58
C ASN A 296 30.40 -54.24 7.79
N ASN A 297 29.73 -53.64 6.79
CA ASN A 297 28.38 -53.12 6.85
C ASN A 297 28.16 -52.19 8.07
N ARG A 298 29.09 -51.26 8.28
CA ARG A 298 29.07 -50.30 9.41
C ARG A 298 29.17 -48.89 8.90
N CYS A 299 28.42 -47.99 9.53
CA CYS A 299 28.58 -46.56 9.31
C CYS A 299 29.95 -46.10 9.83
N VAL A 300 30.73 -45.48 8.95
CA VAL A 300 32.05 -44.92 9.26
C VAL A 300 32.04 -43.39 9.29
N GLY A 301 30.99 -42.77 8.76
CA GLY A 301 30.83 -41.33 8.76
C GLY A 301 29.54 -40.88 8.09
N ALA A 302 29.40 -39.58 7.87
CA ALA A 302 28.30 -39.02 7.12
C ALA A 302 28.70 -37.77 6.34
N GLU A 303 28.01 -37.49 5.25
CA GLU A 303 28.14 -36.23 4.52
C GLU A 303 27.17 -35.18 5.09
N ALA A 304 27.70 -34.00 5.44
CA ALA A 304 26.91 -32.87 5.88
C ALA A 304 26.35 -32.10 4.68
N LEU A 305 25.04 -32.14 4.56
CA LEU A 305 24.27 -31.63 3.44
C LEU A 305 23.37 -30.49 3.90
N LEU A 306 23.69 -29.27 3.46
CA LEU A 306 22.92 -28.08 3.80
C LEU A 306 21.52 -28.14 3.16
N ARG A 307 20.51 -27.71 3.91
CA ARG A 307 19.11 -27.66 3.50
C ARG A 307 18.52 -26.32 3.86
N TRP A 308 17.67 -25.80 2.97
CA TRP A 308 16.88 -24.62 3.22
C TRP A 308 15.39 -24.99 3.30
N PRO A 309 14.90 -25.41 4.48
CA PRO A 309 13.52 -25.91 4.64
C PRO A 309 12.44 -24.82 4.47
N GLY A 310 12.83 -23.56 4.29
CA GLY A 310 11.94 -22.40 4.20
C GLY A 310 11.27 -22.04 5.54
N PHE A 311 11.09 -20.76 5.80
CA PHE A 311 10.20 -20.27 6.87
C PHE A 311 9.04 -19.53 6.20
N ASP A 312 7.94 -20.25 5.96
CA ASP A 312 6.73 -19.80 5.25
C ASP A 312 6.96 -19.26 3.81
N GLY A 313 8.03 -19.71 3.15
CA GLY A 313 8.37 -19.46 1.73
C GLY A 313 8.73 -20.74 0.97
N PRO A 314 9.10 -20.68 -0.33
CA PRO A 314 9.48 -21.88 -1.07
C PRO A 314 10.73 -22.53 -0.46
N VAL A 315 10.68 -23.84 -0.26
CA VAL A 315 11.85 -24.69 0.02
C VAL A 315 12.81 -24.49 -1.17
N MET A 316 14.02 -23.99 -0.91
CA MET A 316 15.00 -23.77 -1.97
C MET A 316 15.97 -24.95 -2.02
N ASN A 317 16.13 -25.54 -3.20
CA ASN A 317 17.02 -26.67 -3.38
C ASN A 317 18.49 -26.19 -3.25
N PRO A 318 19.40 -26.94 -2.60
CA PRO A 318 20.84 -26.69 -2.69
C PRO A 318 21.36 -26.42 -4.10
N ALA A 319 20.84 -27.14 -5.10
CA ALA A 319 21.17 -26.91 -6.50
C ALA A 319 20.79 -25.51 -7.02
N GLU A 320 19.90 -24.78 -6.33
CA GLU A 320 19.49 -23.42 -6.67
C GLU A 320 20.24 -22.37 -5.83
N PHE A 321 20.33 -22.56 -4.51
CA PHE A 321 20.88 -21.52 -3.63
C PHE A 321 22.40 -21.55 -3.50
N ILE A 322 23.07 -22.69 -3.75
CA ILE A 322 24.54 -22.76 -3.73
C ILE A 322 25.13 -21.97 -4.91
N PRO A 323 24.70 -22.16 -6.17
CA PRO A 323 25.17 -21.31 -7.28
C PRO A 323 24.84 -19.82 -7.08
N LEU A 324 23.69 -19.52 -6.45
CA LEU A 324 23.35 -18.15 -6.07
C LEU A 324 24.35 -17.59 -5.06
N ALA A 325 24.71 -18.35 -4.03
CA ALA A 325 25.68 -17.93 -3.02
C ALA A 325 27.07 -17.68 -3.64
N GLU A 326 27.48 -18.50 -4.61
CA GLU A 326 28.73 -18.31 -5.35
C GLU A 326 28.69 -17.02 -6.19
N ASN A 327 27.66 -16.84 -7.01
CA ASN A 327 27.52 -15.67 -7.88
C ASN A 327 27.40 -14.35 -7.11
N GLU A 328 26.77 -14.36 -5.93
CA GLU A 328 26.61 -13.18 -5.08
C GLU A 328 27.78 -12.99 -4.08
N GLY A 329 28.83 -13.82 -4.15
CA GLY A 329 30.01 -13.72 -3.28
C GLY A 329 29.74 -14.04 -1.81
N MET A 330 28.69 -14.82 -1.53
CA MET A 330 28.25 -15.21 -0.19
C MET A 330 28.66 -16.62 0.22
N ILE A 331 29.28 -17.40 -0.67
CA ILE A 331 29.60 -18.81 -0.41
C ILE A 331 30.46 -19.00 0.84
N ALA A 332 31.42 -18.11 1.10
CA ALA A 332 32.23 -18.13 2.32
C ALA A 332 31.39 -18.03 3.60
N GLN A 333 30.34 -17.19 3.61
CA GLN A 333 29.43 -17.05 4.75
C GLN A 333 28.55 -18.30 4.93
N VAL A 334 28.20 -18.97 3.83
CA VAL A 334 27.47 -20.23 3.85
C VAL A 334 28.36 -21.33 4.43
N THR A 335 29.62 -21.40 4.01
CA THR A 335 30.59 -22.36 4.53
C THR A 335 30.86 -22.14 6.02
N ASP A 336 30.98 -20.88 6.45
CA ASP A 336 31.11 -20.53 7.88
C ASP A 336 29.91 -21.01 8.68
N TYR A 337 28.71 -20.78 8.15
CA TYR A 337 27.48 -21.27 8.76
C TYR A 337 27.48 -22.80 8.89
N VAL A 338 27.88 -23.52 7.84
CA VAL A 338 27.97 -24.99 7.85
C VAL A 338 28.93 -25.47 8.93
N VAL A 339 30.13 -24.89 8.99
CA VAL A 339 31.14 -25.25 10.00
C VAL A 339 30.62 -24.94 11.41
N ASP A 340 30.05 -23.76 11.63
CA ASP A 340 29.47 -23.37 12.92
C ASP A 340 28.37 -24.32 13.38
N GLU A 341 27.41 -24.61 12.49
CA GLU A 341 26.25 -25.45 12.79
C GLU A 341 26.66 -26.91 12.99
N LEU A 342 27.63 -27.42 12.22
CA LEU A 342 28.13 -28.79 12.36
C LEU A 342 28.72 -29.02 13.74
N PHE A 343 29.63 -28.15 14.20
CA PHE A 343 30.22 -28.30 15.52
C PHE A 343 29.19 -28.09 16.63
N TYR A 344 28.24 -27.18 16.44
CA TYR A 344 27.14 -26.97 17.38
C TYR A 344 26.23 -28.21 17.50
N GLU A 345 25.87 -28.87 16.40
CA GLU A 345 24.97 -30.02 16.41
C GLU A 345 25.68 -31.36 16.73
N MET A 346 26.92 -31.53 16.26
CA MET A 346 27.61 -32.83 16.22
C MET A 346 28.92 -32.86 17.04
N GLY A 347 29.40 -31.73 17.56
CA GLY A 347 30.73 -31.65 18.20
C GLY A 347 30.91 -32.64 19.36
N GLU A 348 30.03 -32.61 20.36
CA GLU A 348 30.08 -33.54 21.51
C GLU A 348 29.89 -35.01 21.08
N PHE A 349 29.05 -35.24 20.07
CA PHE A 349 28.80 -36.57 19.55
C PHE A 349 30.04 -37.14 18.85
N LEU A 350 30.75 -36.33 18.06
CA LEU A 350 31.99 -36.75 17.40
C LEU A 350 33.12 -37.00 18.41
N ALA A 351 33.27 -36.16 19.44
CA ALA A 351 34.27 -36.35 20.48
C ALA A 351 34.12 -37.70 21.21
N SER A 352 32.90 -38.18 21.39
CA SER A 352 32.61 -39.49 22.00
C SER A 352 32.67 -40.68 21.02
N HIS A 353 32.76 -40.42 19.71
CA HIS A 353 32.78 -41.44 18.66
C HIS A 353 33.97 -41.23 17.70
N PRO A 354 35.21 -41.47 18.15
CA PRO A 354 36.43 -41.17 17.38
C PRO A 354 36.54 -41.95 16.06
N GLN A 355 35.78 -43.03 15.90
CA GLN A 355 35.69 -43.82 14.67
C GLN A 355 34.82 -43.19 13.57
N LEU A 356 34.00 -42.19 13.89
CA LEU A 356 33.12 -41.52 12.94
C LEU A 356 33.74 -40.25 12.41
N TYR A 357 33.54 -40.01 11.12
CA TYR A 357 33.87 -38.73 10.50
C TYR A 357 32.63 -38.03 9.90
N ILE A 358 32.71 -36.72 9.72
CA ILE A 358 31.76 -35.93 8.93
C ILE A 358 32.49 -35.26 7.78
N ALA A 359 31.95 -35.42 6.58
CA ALA A 359 32.41 -34.76 5.37
C ALA A 359 31.70 -33.41 5.16
N ILE A 360 32.45 -32.37 4.82
CA ILE A 360 31.95 -31.02 4.53
C ILE A 360 32.27 -30.67 3.08
N ASN A 361 31.23 -30.27 2.35
CA ASN A 361 31.35 -29.75 0.99
C ASN A 361 31.93 -28.34 0.99
N LEU A 362 32.99 -28.12 0.23
CA LEU A 362 33.58 -26.81 -0.01
C LEU A 362 33.48 -26.39 -1.48
N SER A 363 33.18 -25.10 -1.67
CA SER A 363 33.32 -24.48 -2.98
C SER A 363 34.80 -24.37 -3.37
N ALA A 364 35.06 -24.28 -4.67
CA ALA A 364 36.43 -24.09 -5.18
C ALA A 364 37.09 -22.83 -4.61
N SER A 365 36.33 -21.73 -4.48
CA SER A 365 36.83 -20.46 -3.96
C SER A 365 37.19 -20.53 -2.47
N ASP A 366 36.36 -21.18 -1.65
CA ASP A 366 36.66 -21.39 -0.23
C ASP A 366 37.85 -22.32 -0.03
N PHE A 367 37.94 -23.39 -0.82
CA PHE A 367 39.06 -24.32 -0.79
C PHE A 367 40.39 -23.61 -0.99
N HIS A 368 40.51 -22.76 -2.02
CA HIS A 368 41.73 -22.00 -2.32
C HIS A 368 42.10 -20.93 -1.29
N SER A 369 41.16 -20.50 -0.43
CA SER A 369 41.42 -19.43 0.53
C SER A 369 42.23 -19.89 1.76
N ALA A 370 42.31 -21.21 2.03
CA ALA A 370 42.94 -21.84 3.20
C ALA A 370 42.49 -21.34 4.60
N ARG A 371 41.61 -20.33 4.67
CA ARG A 371 41.02 -19.73 5.88
C ARG A 371 40.40 -20.79 6.79
N LEU A 372 39.71 -21.76 6.18
CA LEU A 372 38.94 -22.78 6.88
C LEU A 372 39.80 -23.73 7.69
N ILE A 373 41.07 -23.94 7.33
CA ILE A 373 41.99 -24.77 8.12
C ILE A 373 42.06 -24.23 9.55
N SER A 374 42.27 -22.91 9.71
CA SER A 374 42.36 -22.29 11.03
C SER A 374 41.04 -22.38 11.82
N GLN A 375 39.91 -22.05 11.17
CA GLN A 375 38.59 -22.01 11.79
C GLN A 375 38.07 -23.38 12.22
N ILE A 376 38.24 -24.41 11.38
CA ILE A 376 37.85 -25.78 11.71
C ILE A 376 38.76 -26.31 12.81
N SER A 377 40.07 -26.01 12.78
CA SER A 377 41.01 -26.48 13.81
C SER A 377 40.71 -25.88 15.18
N GLU A 378 40.35 -24.59 15.25
CA GLU A 378 39.95 -23.93 16.49
C GLU A 378 38.68 -24.56 17.10
N LYS A 379 37.67 -24.84 16.27
CA LYS A 379 36.44 -25.50 16.73
C LYS A 379 36.66 -26.95 17.10
N ALA A 380 37.43 -27.69 16.31
CA ALA A 380 37.79 -29.07 16.62
C ALA A 380 38.49 -29.17 17.97
N HIS A 381 39.41 -28.25 18.25
CA HIS A 381 40.05 -28.14 19.57
C HIS A 381 39.03 -27.85 20.68
N SER A 382 38.14 -26.87 20.47
CA SER A 382 37.15 -26.44 21.46
C SER A 382 36.13 -27.54 21.82
N TYR A 383 35.75 -28.38 20.85
CA TYR A 383 34.81 -29.50 21.05
C TYR A 383 35.51 -30.84 21.31
N ALA A 384 36.85 -30.87 21.42
CA ALA A 384 37.65 -32.09 21.55
C ALA A 384 37.42 -33.13 20.43
N VAL A 385 37.15 -32.66 19.21
CA VAL A 385 37.00 -33.48 18.00
C VAL A 385 38.38 -33.67 17.36
N CYS A 386 38.72 -34.91 17.00
CA CYS A 386 39.97 -35.18 16.28
C CYS A 386 39.86 -34.65 14.84
N ILE A 387 40.91 -34.00 14.33
CA ILE A 387 40.92 -33.41 12.99
C ILE A 387 40.59 -34.44 11.89
N GLY A 388 41.07 -35.68 12.04
CA GLY A 388 40.77 -36.76 11.09
C GLY A 388 39.28 -37.16 11.03
N GLN A 389 38.45 -36.66 11.95
CA GLN A 389 36.99 -36.82 11.91
C GLN A 389 36.31 -35.79 11.02
N ILE A 390 37.02 -34.78 10.51
CA ILE A 390 36.48 -33.84 9.53
C ILE A 390 37.14 -34.11 8.20
N LYS A 391 36.32 -34.37 7.17
CA LYS A 391 36.79 -34.57 5.80
C LYS A 391 36.30 -33.45 4.91
N ILE A 392 37.12 -33.11 3.92
CA ILE A 392 36.83 -32.00 3.02
C ILE A 392 36.50 -32.57 1.65
N GLU A 393 35.31 -32.26 1.15
CA GLU A 393 34.87 -32.65 -0.19
C GLU A 393 34.85 -31.43 -1.09
N VAL A 394 35.42 -31.58 -2.29
CA VAL A 394 35.49 -30.50 -3.27
C VAL A 394 35.09 -31.08 -4.62
N THR A 395 34.22 -30.38 -5.34
CA THR A 395 33.83 -30.80 -6.69
C THR A 395 35.05 -30.85 -7.62
N GLU A 396 34.98 -31.72 -8.64
CA GLU A 396 36.03 -31.89 -9.65
C GLU A 396 36.55 -30.56 -10.25
N ARG A 397 35.68 -29.57 -10.42
CA ARG A 397 36.01 -28.24 -10.97
C ARG A 397 37.00 -27.45 -10.10
N GLY A 398 37.06 -27.71 -8.79
CA GLY A 398 38.03 -27.09 -7.88
C GLY A 398 39.48 -27.52 -8.14
N PHE A 399 39.69 -28.55 -8.95
CA PHE A 399 41.00 -29.15 -9.20
C PHE A 399 41.57 -28.88 -10.59
N ILE A 400 40.92 -28.02 -11.40
CA ILE A 400 41.33 -27.74 -12.78
C ILE A 400 42.73 -27.09 -12.84
N ASP A 401 43.04 -26.17 -11.93
CA ASP A 401 44.34 -25.46 -11.88
C ASP A 401 45.30 -26.18 -10.93
N VAL A 402 45.79 -27.36 -11.35
CA VAL A 402 46.66 -28.22 -10.55
C VAL A 402 47.83 -27.46 -9.87
N PRO A 403 48.59 -26.57 -10.56
CA PRO A 403 49.66 -25.82 -9.91
C PRO A 403 49.20 -24.94 -8.74
N LYS A 404 47.98 -24.40 -8.78
CA LYS A 404 47.41 -23.61 -7.68
C LYS A 404 46.75 -24.48 -6.61
N THR A 405 46.22 -25.64 -6.98
CA THR A 405 45.47 -26.51 -6.07
C THR A 405 46.38 -27.41 -5.22
N THR A 406 47.49 -27.91 -5.77
CA THR A 406 48.41 -28.82 -5.05
C THR A 406 48.94 -28.25 -3.71
N PRO A 407 49.40 -26.98 -3.62
CA PRO A 407 49.84 -26.42 -2.34
C PRO A 407 48.72 -26.32 -1.29
N VAL A 408 47.49 -26.06 -1.74
CA VAL A 408 46.31 -25.97 -0.88
C VAL A 408 45.96 -27.35 -0.31
N ILE A 409 45.92 -28.38 -1.15
CA ILE A 409 45.73 -29.78 -0.72
C ILE A 409 46.80 -30.14 0.32
N GLN A 410 48.06 -29.84 0.03
CA GLN A 410 49.15 -30.14 0.94
C GLN A 410 48.96 -29.45 2.31
N ALA A 411 48.52 -28.18 2.34
CA ALA A 411 48.25 -27.48 3.60
C ALA A 411 47.12 -28.14 4.43
N PHE A 412 46.04 -28.57 3.79
CA PHE A 412 44.97 -29.32 4.46
C PHE A 412 45.48 -30.68 5.00
N ARG A 413 46.30 -31.39 4.23
CA ARG A 413 46.86 -32.68 4.66
C ARG A 413 47.89 -32.55 5.78
N GLU A 414 48.75 -31.54 5.74
CA GLU A 414 49.68 -31.20 6.82
C GLU A 414 48.94 -30.84 8.12
N ALA A 415 47.75 -30.23 8.00
CA ALA A 415 46.86 -30.00 9.13
C ALA A 415 46.11 -31.25 9.60
N GLY A 416 46.15 -32.36 8.85
CA GLY A 416 45.58 -33.67 9.23
C GLY A 416 44.22 -33.99 8.61
N TYR A 417 43.74 -33.20 7.65
CA TYR A 417 42.46 -33.44 6.97
C TYR A 417 42.64 -34.43 5.79
N GLU A 418 41.65 -35.31 5.61
CA GLU A 418 41.53 -36.09 4.36
C GLU A 418 40.71 -35.31 3.34
N ILE A 419 41.16 -35.33 2.09
CA ILE A 419 40.50 -34.62 0.99
C ILE A 419 39.88 -35.61 0.01
N ALA A 420 38.60 -35.39 -0.29
CA ALA A 420 37.84 -36.12 -1.27
C ALA A 420 37.57 -35.27 -2.52
N ILE A 421 37.67 -35.92 -3.68
CA ILE A 421 37.14 -35.36 -4.93
C ILE A 421 35.71 -35.85 -5.09
N ASP A 422 34.80 -34.89 -5.19
CA ASP A 422 33.36 -35.08 -5.34
C ASP A 422 32.93 -34.98 -6.82
N ASP A 423 31.81 -35.62 -7.17
CA ASP A 423 31.23 -35.69 -8.52
C ASP A 423 32.21 -36.17 -9.63
N PHE A 424 33.14 -37.07 -9.31
CA PHE A 424 34.20 -37.47 -10.26
C PHE A 424 33.64 -38.16 -11.50
N GLY A 425 34.06 -37.68 -12.68
CA GLY A 425 33.66 -38.22 -13.98
C GLY A 425 32.59 -37.39 -14.70
N THR A 426 32.12 -36.32 -14.07
CA THR A 426 31.20 -35.35 -14.68
C THR A 426 31.94 -34.15 -15.32
N GLY A 427 33.26 -34.05 -15.12
CA GLY A 427 34.11 -32.94 -15.58
C GLY A 427 35.33 -33.31 -16.44
N TYR A 428 36.37 -32.46 -16.40
CA TYR A 428 37.53 -32.43 -17.31
C TYR A 428 38.84 -33.01 -16.73
N SER A 429 38.79 -33.80 -15.65
CA SER A 429 39.99 -34.32 -15.00
C SER A 429 40.63 -35.43 -15.83
N ASN A 430 41.83 -35.17 -16.34
CA ASN A 430 42.67 -36.22 -16.90
C ASN A 430 43.41 -36.97 -15.76
N LEU A 431 43.75 -38.23 -16.01
CA LEU A 431 44.45 -39.11 -15.08
C LEU A 431 45.77 -38.50 -14.54
N HIS A 432 46.43 -37.68 -15.36
CA HIS A 432 47.69 -37.02 -15.01
C HIS A 432 47.50 -35.98 -13.90
N ASN A 433 46.42 -35.19 -13.98
CA ASN A 433 46.07 -34.19 -12.97
C ASN A 433 45.74 -34.88 -11.64
N LEU A 434 44.97 -35.98 -11.66
CA LEU A 434 44.60 -36.70 -10.44
C LEU A 434 45.83 -37.24 -9.68
N HIS A 435 46.81 -37.79 -10.39
CA HIS A 435 48.06 -38.25 -9.77
C HIS A 435 48.86 -37.10 -9.12
N ALA A 436 48.89 -35.92 -9.75
CA ALA A 436 49.62 -34.76 -9.25
C ALA A 436 48.98 -34.09 -8.01
N LEU A 437 47.67 -34.27 -7.82
CA LEU A 437 46.93 -33.64 -6.73
C LEU A 437 47.10 -34.36 -5.38
N ASN A 438 47.46 -35.65 -5.37
CA ASN A 438 47.75 -36.41 -4.13
C ASN A 438 46.62 -36.31 -3.07
N VAL A 439 45.37 -36.51 -3.52
CA VAL A 439 44.16 -36.58 -2.70
C VAL A 439 44.03 -37.94 -1.99
N ASP A 440 43.08 -38.09 -1.05
CA ASP A 440 42.95 -39.31 -0.25
C ASP A 440 41.72 -40.17 -0.67
N ILE A 441 40.66 -39.51 -1.16
CA ILE A 441 39.37 -40.14 -1.45
C ILE A 441 38.84 -39.70 -2.82
N LEU A 442 38.23 -40.62 -3.55
CA LEU A 442 37.50 -40.38 -4.79
C LEU A 442 36.05 -40.83 -4.65
N LYS A 443 35.10 -39.92 -4.83
CA LYS A 443 33.67 -40.22 -4.83
C LYS A 443 33.20 -40.47 -6.27
N ILE A 444 32.54 -41.61 -6.48
CA ILE A 444 32.01 -42.04 -7.78
C ILE A 444 30.57 -41.54 -7.85
N ASP A 445 30.31 -40.62 -8.78
CA ASP A 445 29.02 -39.98 -8.96
C ASP A 445 27.88 -41.00 -9.21
N LYS A 446 26.69 -40.64 -8.73
CA LYS A 446 25.46 -41.45 -8.84
C LYS A 446 25.15 -41.85 -10.28
N THR A 447 25.40 -40.99 -11.26
CA THR A 447 25.08 -41.28 -12.66
C THR A 447 25.80 -42.53 -13.19
N PHE A 448 27.00 -42.83 -12.68
CA PHE A 448 27.70 -44.07 -13.02
C PHE A 448 27.17 -45.28 -12.25
N VAL A 449 26.85 -45.09 -10.97
CA VAL A 449 26.30 -46.14 -10.09
C VAL A 449 24.94 -46.64 -10.58
N ASP A 450 24.11 -45.75 -11.11
CA ASP A 450 22.79 -46.09 -11.67
C ASP A 450 22.89 -47.02 -12.90
N THR A 451 24.03 -47.02 -13.61
CA THR A 451 24.21 -47.83 -14.83
C THR A 451 24.70 -49.25 -14.57
N LEU A 452 25.16 -49.58 -13.36
CA LEU A 452 25.88 -50.82 -13.03
C LEU A 452 25.07 -52.10 -13.24
N THR A 453 23.75 -52.04 -13.09
CA THR A 453 22.83 -53.18 -13.22
C THR A 453 22.06 -53.17 -14.53
N THR A 454 22.37 -52.26 -15.45
CA THR A 454 21.78 -52.19 -16.78
C THR A 454 22.65 -52.95 -17.80
N ASN A 455 22.05 -53.65 -18.76
CA ASN A 455 22.77 -54.40 -19.82
C ASN A 455 23.50 -53.48 -20.85
N ASN A 456 23.85 -52.25 -20.46
CA ASN A 456 24.53 -51.27 -21.30
C ASN A 456 26.03 -51.24 -20.98
N THR A 457 26.86 -50.84 -21.94
CA THR A 457 28.33 -50.71 -21.79
C THR A 457 28.75 -49.59 -20.82
N SER A 458 27.82 -48.79 -20.30
CA SER A 458 28.07 -47.69 -19.36
C SER A 458 28.77 -48.12 -18.06
N HIS A 459 28.58 -49.35 -17.59
CA HIS A 459 29.28 -49.87 -16.40
C HIS A 459 30.81 -49.92 -16.57
N LEU A 460 31.31 -49.96 -17.82
CA LEU A 460 32.75 -49.94 -18.10
C LEU A 460 33.41 -48.66 -17.58
N ILE A 461 32.73 -47.51 -17.62
CA ILE A 461 33.30 -46.25 -17.12
C ILE A 461 33.53 -46.33 -15.61
N ALA A 462 32.56 -46.86 -14.86
CA ALA A 462 32.69 -47.08 -13.42
C ALA A 462 33.86 -48.05 -13.11
N GLU A 463 34.05 -49.11 -13.90
CA GLU A 463 35.20 -50.01 -13.75
C GLU A 463 36.54 -49.27 -13.94
N HIS A 464 36.66 -48.44 -14.97
CA HIS A 464 37.88 -47.67 -15.23
C HIS A 464 38.17 -46.66 -14.10
N ILE A 465 37.13 -46.01 -13.56
CA ILE A 465 37.28 -45.11 -12.41
C ILE A 465 37.80 -45.88 -11.18
N ILE A 466 37.25 -47.06 -10.91
CA ILE A 466 37.68 -47.92 -9.79
C ILE A 466 39.12 -48.39 -9.97
N GLU A 467 39.50 -48.83 -11.17
CA GLU A 467 40.87 -49.25 -11.48
C GLU A 467 41.87 -48.11 -11.34
N MET A 468 41.50 -46.92 -11.81
CA MET A 468 42.28 -45.69 -11.66
C MET A 468 42.50 -45.35 -10.17
N ALA A 469 41.43 -45.30 -9.39
CA ALA A 469 41.50 -45.03 -7.96
C ALA A 469 42.39 -46.07 -7.25
N ARG A 470 42.28 -47.35 -7.62
CA ARG A 470 43.13 -48.43 -7.10
C ARG A 470 44.60 -48.23 -7.48
N GLY A 471 44.90 -47.88 -8.72
CA GLY A 471 46.26 -47.60 -9.19
C GLY A 471 46.91 -46.43 -8.45
N LEU A 472 46.12 -45.43 -8.08
CA LEU A 472 46.53 -44.27 -7.30
C LEU A 472 46.45 -44.47 -5.78
N ARG A 473 46.02 -45.66 -5.32
CA ARG A 473 45.82 -46.02 -3.90
C ARG A 473 44.84 -45.11 -3.16
N LEU A 474 43.84 -44.57 -3.87
CA LEU A 474 42.78 -43.76 -3.30
C LEU A 474 41.72 -44.64 -2.64
N LYS A 475 41.11 -44.14 -1.56
CA LYS A 475 39.86 -44.70 -1.03
C LYS A 475 38.72 -44.32 -1.99
N THR A 476 37.75 -45.21 -2.18
CA THR A 476 36.60 -44.95 -3.05
C THR A 476 35.29 -45.00 -2.28
N ILE A 477 34.43 -44.02 -2.57
CA ILE A 477 33.05 -43.94 -2.08
C ILE A 477 32.13 -43.98 -3.30
N ALA A 478 31.20 -44.92 -3.37
CA ALA A 478 30.18 -44.92 -4.42
C ALA A 478 28.90 -44.23 -3.94
N GLU A 479 28.42 -43.24 -4.70
CA GLU A 479 27.25 -42.46 -4.35
C GLU A 479 25.97 -42.95 -5.01
N GLY A 480 24.83 -42.58 -4.41
CA GLY A 480 23.52 -42.86 -5.00
C GLY A 480 23.16 -44.34 -5.06
N VAL A 481 23.75 -45.18 -4.20
CA VAL A 481 23.45 -46.62 -4.13
C VAL A 481 22.02 -46.85 -3.63
N GLU A 482 21.23 -47.55 -4.42
CA GLU A 482 19.80 -47.79 -4.18
C GLU A 482 19.44 -49.27 -4.06
N THR A 483 20.28 -50.19 -4.59
CA THR A 483 19.97 -51.63 -4.58
C THR A 483 21.10 -52.50 -4.00
N PRO A 484 20.77 -53.65 -3.38
CA PRO A 484 21.78 -54.62 -2.91
C PRO A 484 22.68 -55.16 -4.04
N GLU A 485 22.17 -55.25 -5.27
CA GLU A 485 22.94 -55.70 -6.44
C GLU A 485 24.06 -54.73 -6.77
N GLN A 486 23.81 -53.42 -6.69
CA GLN A 486 24.84 -52.39 -6.86
C GLN A 486 25.94 -52.55 -5.80
N VAL A 487 25.56 -52.76 -4.53
CA VAL A 487 26.53 -53.01 -3.44
C VAL A 487 27.40 -54.23 -3.73
N SER A 488 26.78 -55.35 -4.14
CA SER A 488 27.54 -56.56 -4.46
C SER A 488 28.49 -56.35 -5.64
N TRP A 489 28.08 -55.59 -6.65
CA TRP A 489 28.91 -55.27 -7.82
C TRP A 489 30.13 -54.44 -7.44
N LEU A 490 29.91 -53.39 -6.62
CA LEU A 490 30.94 -52.46 -6.13
C LEU A 490 31.93 -53.17 -5.20
N TYR A 491 31.44 -53.99 -4.27
CA TYR A 491 32.27 -54.76 -3.34
C TYR A 491 33.24 -55.71 -4.07
N LYS A 492 32.74 -56.46 -5.07
CA LYS A 492 33.57 -57.39 -5.87
C LYS A 492 34.71 -56.68 -6.60
N ARG A 493 34.58 -55.38 -6.87
CA ARG A 493 35.56 -54.55 -7.57
C ARG A 493 36.42 -53.72 -6.61
N GLY A 494 36.29 -53.93 -5.31
CA GLY A 494 37.17 -53.34 -4.30
C GLY A 494 36.82 -51.91 -3.92
N VAL A 495 35.59 -51.46 -4.20
CA VAL A 495 35.09 -50.21 -3.62
C VAL A 495 34.95 -50.39 -2.11
N GLN A 496 35.41 -49.40 -1.33
CA GLN A 496 35.48 -49.52 0.13
C GLN A 496 34.21 -49.02 0.82
N TYR A 497 33.63 -47.92 0.33
CA TYR A 497 32.50 -47.26 0.98
C TYR A 497 31.34 -47.00 0.02
N CYS A 498 30.11 -47.00 0.55
CA CYS A 498 28.91 -46.61 -0.19
C CYS A 498 28.12 -45.54 0.56
N GLN A 499 27.46 -44.69 -0.21
CA GLN A 499 26.47 -43.72 0.24
C GLN A 499 25.25 -43.80 -0.66
N GLY A 500 24.05 -43.84 -0.09
CA GLY A 500 22.84 -43.93 -0.91
C GLY A 500 21.58 -44.30 -0.14
N TRP A 501 20.45 -44.20 -0.83
CA TRP A 501 19.12 -44.38 -0.24
C TRP A 501 18.80 -45.82 0.14
N LEU A 502 19.58 -46.80 -0.35
CA LEU A 502 19.52 -48.17 0.15
C LEU A 502 19.72 -48.23 1.67
N PHE A 503 20.63 -47.39 2.19
CA PHE A 503 20.96 -47.35 3.61
C PHE A 503 20.10 -46.31 4.33
N ALA A 504 20.15 -45.06 3.87
CA ALA A 504 19.43 -43.96 4.46
C ALA A 504 19.44 -42.71 3.56
N LYS A 505 18.38 -41.91 3.67
CA LYS A 505 18.37 -40.53 3.16
C LYS A 505 19.07 -39.59 4.14
N ALA A 506 19.50 -38.43 3.66
CA ALA A 506 20.05 -37.37 4.51
C ALA A 506 19.03 -36.91 5.55
N MET A 507 19.39 -36.98 6.83
CA MET A 507 18.49 -36.74 7.96
C MET A 507 19.05 -35.73 8.97
N PRO A 508 18.22 -35.02 9.75
CA PRO A 508 18.71 -34.11 10.79
C PRO A 508 19.64 -34.80 11.80
N ALA A 509 20.53 -34.04 12.45
CA ALA A 509 21.53 -34.56 13.40
C ALA A 509 20.95 -35.55 14.42
N ARG A 510 19.84 -35.18 15.06
CA ARG A 510 19.17 -36.02 16.07
C ARG A 510 18.70 -37.36 15.51
N GLU A 511 18.13 -37.36 14.30
CA GLU A 511 17.68 -38.58 13.63
C GLU A 511 18.88 -39.44 13.23
N PHE A 512 19.98 -38.83 12.78
CA PHE A 512 21.22 -39.54 12.44
C PHE A 512 21.83 -40.25 13.66
N MET A 513 21.92 -39.57 14.81
CA MET A 513 22.41 -40.17 16.05
C MET A 513 21.54 -41.37 16.49
N GLN A 514 20.21 -41.25 16.37
CA GLN A 514 19.28 -42.33 16.70
C GLN A 514 19.39 -43.50 15.72
N TRP A 515 19.51 -43.21 14.43
CA TRP A 515 19.71 -44.21 13.38
C TRP A 515 20.99 -45.01 13.63
N LEU A 516 22.08 -44.34 14.03
CA LEU A 516 23.33 -45.03 14.37
C LEU A 516 23.21 -45.91 15.62
N ALA A 517 22.54 -45.43 16.67
CA ALA A 517 22.36 -46.19 17.91
C ALA A 517 21.53 -47.47 17.71
N ASN A 518 20.61 -47.45 16.74
CA ASN A 518 19.74 -48.59 16.40
C ASN A 518 20.36 -49.53 15.36
N ALA A 519 21.53 -49.20 14.79
CA ALA A 519 22.20 -50.09 13.85
C ALA A 519 22.64 -51.37 14.60
N PRO A 520 22.36 -52.57 14.06
CA PRO A 520 22.73 -53.81 14.72
C PRO A 520 24.26 -53.86 14.95
N ALA A 521 24.66 -54.17 16.19
CA ALA A 521 26.07 -54.40 16.51
C ALA A 521 26.63 -55.52 15.63
N PRO A 522 27.91 -55.47 15.22
CA PRO A 522 28.50 -56.49 14.37
C PRO A 522 28.35 -57.87 15.03
N ALA A 523 27.77 -58.82 14.30
CA ALA A 523 27.90 -60.23 14.67
C ALA A 523 29.40 -60.57 14.70
N ASN A 524 29.87 -61.17 15.80
CA ASN A 524 31.21 -61.75 15.86
C ASN A 524 31.38 -62.72 14.69
N VAL A 525 32.12 -62.32 13.66
CA VAL A 525 32.54 -63.23 12.60
C VAL A 525 33.58 -64.17 13.21
N PRO A 526 33.42 -65.50 13.12
CA PRO A 526 34.39 -66.45 13.65
C PRO A 526 35.76 -66.20 13.03
N GLN A 527 36.81 -66.16 13.86
CA GLN A 527 38.18 -66.22 13.34
C GLN A 527 38.34 -67.51 12.51
N PRO A 528 39.02 -67.47 11.35
CA PRO A 528 39.40 -68.69 10.66
C PRO A 528 40.31 -69.53 11.56
N PRO A 529 40.20 -70.87 11.54
CA PRO A 529 40.96 -71.73 12.43
C PRO A 529 42.47 -71.55 12.16
N ARG A 530 43.24 -71.39 13.23
CA ARG A 530 44.68 -71.65 13.19
C ARG A 530 44.92 -73.15 13.06
N HIS A 531 46.08 -73.48 12.47
CA HIS A 531 46.78 -74.77 12.37
C HIS A 531 46.71 -75.43 10.97
N ALA A 532 47.80 -75.97 10.41
CA ALA A 532 49.11 -76.31 10.98
C ALA A 532 50.21 -76.25 9.90
N GLU A 533 51.43 -75.97 10.34
CA GLU A 533 52.67 -76.38 9.68
C GLU A 533 52.67 -77.90 9.42
N ILE A 534 53.02 -78.29 8.19
CA ILE A 534 53.93 -79.40 7.89
C ILE A 534 54.84 -78.93 6.76
#